data_AF-A0A660E0V0-F1
#
_entry.id   AF-A0A660E0V0-F1
#
_cell.length_a   1.000
_cell.length_b   1.000
_cell.length_c   1.000
_cell.angle_alpha   90.00
_cell.angle_beta   90.00
_cell.angle_gamma   90.00
#
_symmetry.space_group_name_H-M   'P 1'
#
loop_
_entity.id
_entity.type
_entity.pdbx_description
1 polymer ?
#
loop_
_entity_poly.entity_id
_entity_poly.type
_entity_poly.pdbx_seq_one_letter_code
_entity_poly.pdbx_strand_id
1 'polypeptide(L)'
;MVYQRDQAIKNFKPEPYFELNAEILANQQKFVAKLDPYQRFKDETGLMTFMQDKHVQKGSQDGFIKDVQKQGKKRSSPQPFSLSSLQSAMNKRYHASASQTLAAIQSLYEAKLLSYPRTDCAYITAFTKVEIC
;
A
#
# COMPACT_ATOMS: atom_id res chain seq x y z
N MET A 1 14.73 -17.35 -2.26
CA MET A 1 14.30 -15.93 -2.27
C MET A 1 14.85 -15.12 -1.08
N VAL A 2 15.04 -15.72 0.11
CA VAL A 2 15.62 -15.03 1.29
C VAL A 2 17.04 -14.50 0.99
N TYR A 3 17.94 -15.35 0.48
CA TYR A 3 19.31 -14.95 0.16
C TYR A 3 19.43 -13.76 -0.81
N GLN A 4 18.61 -13.73 -1.87
CA GLN A 4 18.60 -12.62 -2.82
C GLN A 4 18.11 -11.32 -2.19
N ARG A 5 17.10 -11.40 -1.31
CA ARG A 5 16.61 -10.24 -0.57
C ARG A 5 17.62 -9.74 0.44
N ASP A 6 18.32 -10.64 1.14
CA ASP A 6 19.41 -10.30 2.05
C ASP A 6 20.58 -9.65 1.31
N GLN A 7 20.97 -10.18 0.14
CA GLN A 7 21.97 -9.56 -0.72
C GLN A 7 21.53 -8.18 -1.19
N ALA A 8 20.26 -8.03 -1.62
CA ALA A 8 19.73 -6.74 -2.04
C ALA A 8 19.75 -5.71 -0.90
N ILE A 9 19.42 -6.12 0.33
CA ILE A 9 19.49 -5.25 1.52
C ILE A 9 20.94 -4.90 1.86
N LYS A 10 21.87 -5.87 1.82
CA LYS A 10 23.30 -5.65 2.08
C LYS A 10 23.95 -4.72 1.06
N ASN A 11 23.56 -4.83 -0.21
CA ASN A 11 24.09 -4.03 -1.30
C ASN A 11 23.37 -2.68 -1.46
N PHE A 12 22.23 -2.47 -0.80
CA PHE A 12 21.51 -1.20 -0.83
C PHE A 12 22.29 -0.15 -0.06
N LYS A 13 22.73 0.90 -0.77
CA LYS A 13 23.37 2.08 -0.19
C LYS A 13 22.34 3.20 -0.14
N PRO A 14 21.86 3.60 1.05
CA PRO A 14 20.95 4.74 1.16
C PRO A 14 21.68 6.02 0.70
N GLU A 15 21.10 6.71 -0.28
CA GLU A 15 21.60 7.99 -0.76
C GLU A 15 20.61 9.09 -0.35
N PRO A 16 21.10 10.24 0.16
CA PRO A 16 20.23 11.37 0.45
C PRO A 16 19.62 11.89 -0.85
N TYR A 17 18.38 12.34 -0.76
CA TYR A 17 17.66 12.97 -1.87
C TYR A 17 16.78 14.08 -1.34
N PHE A 18 16.47 15.02 -2.22
CA PHE A 18 15.63 16.17 -1.96
C PHE A 18 14.33 16.06 -2.77
N GLU A 19 13.23 16.49 -2.16
CA GLU A 19 11.92 16.57 -2.80
C GLU A 19 11.37 17.99 -2.62
N LEU A 20 10.66 18.49 -3.64
CA LEU A 20 9.94 19.75 -3.54
C LEU A 20 8.52 19.50 -3.03
N ASN A 21 8.24 19.98 -1.83
CA ASN A 21 6.92 19.96 -1.21
C ASN A 21 6.47 21.39 -0.97
N ALA A 22 5.21 21.68 -1.25
CA ALA A 22 4.59 22.98 -1.00
C ALA A 22 3.46 22.83 0.03
N GLU A 23 3.51 23.62 1.10
CA GLU A 23 2.40 23.73 2.04
C GLU A 23 1.40 24.77 1.51
N ILE A 24 0.20 24.31 1.16
CA ILE A 24 -0.84 25.16 0.60
C ILE A 24 -1.92 25.39 1.67
N LEU A 25 -2.25 26.67 1.87
CA LEU A 25 -3.34 27.12 2.73
C LEU A 25 -4.51 27.52 1.84
N ALA A 26 -5.54 26.66 1.74
CA ALA A 26 -6.75 26.97 0.97
C ALA A 26 -7.98 26.73 1.84
N ASN A 27 -8.90 27.69 1.89
CA ASN A 27 -10.20 27.58 2.58
C ASN A 27 -10.09 26.99 4.01
N GLN A 28 -9.12 27.47 4.80
CA GLN A 28 -8.83 27.05 6.19
C GLN A 28 -8.25 25.63 6.35
N GLN A 29 -7.97 24.91 5.26
CA GLN A 29 -7.30 23.61 5.29
C GLN A 29 -5.85 23.74 4.84
N LYS A 30 -4.94 23.12 5.61
CA LYS A 30 -3.53 22.99 5.25
C LYS A 30 -3.32 21.63 4.62
N PHE A 31 -2.71 21.59 3.45
CA PHE A 31 -2.28 20.33 2.84
C PHE A 31 -0.91 20.47 2.18
N VAL A 32 -0.19 19.34 2.09
CA VAL A 32 1.11 19.28 1.44
C VAL A 32 0.89 18.82 -0.01
N ALA A 33 1.23 19.69 -0.95
CA ALA A 33 1.31 19.35 -2.36
C ALA A 33 2.72 18.86 -2.70
N LYS A 34 2.77 17.78 -3.47
CA LYS A 34 4.02 17.27 -4.05
C LYS A 34 4.14 17.76 -5.48
N LEU A 35 5.37 17.88 -5.96
CA LEU A 35 5.64 18.20 -7.35
C LEU A 35 5.00 17.16 -8.29
N ASP A 36 4.33 17.65 -9.34
CA ASP A 36 3.80 16.86 -10.45
C ASP A 36 4.39 17.39 -11.77
N PRO A 37 5.09 16.58 -12.58
CA PRO A 37 5.42 15.17 -12.35
C PRO A 37 6.36 14.96 -11.16
N TYR A 38 6.20 13.82 -10.47
CA TYR A 38 7.02 13.48 -9.31
C TYR A 38 8.50 13.34 -9.68
N GLN A 39 9.36 14.13 -9.02
CA GLN A 39 10.79 14.15 -9.25
C GLN A 39 11.56 14.26 -7.93
N ARG A 40 12.66 13.51 -7.85
CA ARG A 40 13.65 13.58 -6.77
C ARG A 40 14.93 14.22 -7.29
N PHE A 41 15.59 14.99 -6.45
CA PHE A 41 16.86 15.63 -6.74
C PHE A 41 17.95 15.00 -5.87
N LYS A 42 19.12 14.72 -6.46
CA LYS A 42 20.25 14.17 -5.70
C LYS A 42 20.90 15.24 -4.82
N ASP A 43 21.01 16.44 -5.36
CA ASP A 43 21.69 17.57 -4.74
C ASP A 43 20.75 18.76 -4.57
N GLU A 44 21.02 19.57 -3.55
CA GLU A 44 20.30 20.83 -3.30
C GLU A 44 20.47 21.81 -4.46
N THR A 45 21.64 21.82 -5.12
CA THR A 45 21.90 22.66 -6.29
C THR A 45 20.95 22.34 -7.45
N GLY A 46 20.72 21.06 -7.73
CA GLY A 46 19.78 20.63 -8.76
C GLY A 46 18.33 21.01 -8.45
N LEU A 47 17.96 20.99 -7.17
CA LEU A 47 16.66 21.49 -6.71
C LEU A 47 16.56 23.02 -6.90
N MET A 48 17.59 23.77 -6.52
CA MET A 48 17.61 25.23 -6.64
C MET A 48 17.57 25.68 -8.10
N THR A 49 18.31 25.02 -9.00
CA THR A 49 18.23 25.28 -10.46
C THR A 49 16.82 25.00 -10.98
N PHE A 50 16.20 23.89 -10.59
CA PHE A 50 14.82 23.57 -10.99
C PHE A 50 13.83 24.62 -10.47
N MET A 51 13.99 25.07 -9.22
CA MET A 51 13.17 26.14 -8.65
C MET A 51 13.34 27.46 -9.43
N GLN A 52 14.57 27.81 -9.80
CA GLN A 52 14.87 29.01 -10.57
C GLN A 52 14.29 28.95 -12.00
N ASP A 53 14.44 27.84 -12.70
CA ASP A 53 13.88 27.60 -14.04
C ASP A 53 12.35 27.67 -14.06
N LYS A 54 11.71 27.32 -12.94
CA LYS A 54 10.26 27.36 -12.77
C LYS A 54 9.76 28.64 -12.10
N HIS A 55 10.64 29.59 -11.80
CA HIS A 55 10.35 30.83 -11.08
C HIS A 55 9.66 30.61 -9.71
N VAL A 56 9.97 29.49 -9.06
CA VAL A 56 9.45 29.12 -7.74
C VAL A 56 10.46 29.57 -6.70
N GLN A 57 10.02 30.36 -5.71
CA GLN A 57 10.87 30.79 -4.60
C GLN A 57 10.52 30.06 -3.31
N LYS A 58 11.52 29.89 -2.44
CA LYS A 58 11.31 29.35 -1.09
C LYS A 58 10.59 30.41 -0.25
N GLY A 59 9.37 30.14 0.18
CA GLY A 59 8.58 31.07 0.97
C GLY A 59 7.10 31.04 0.60
N SER A 60 6.37 32.09 1.00
CA SER A 60 4.97 32.26 0.62
C SER A 60 4.92 32.82 -0.81
N GLN A 61 4.21 32.11 -1.69
CA GLN A 61 3.97 32.52 -3.06
C GLN A 61 2.50 32.30 -3.40
N ASP A 62 1.95 33.17 -4.23
CA ASP A 62 0.60 33.00 -4.74
C ASP A 62 0.57 31.83 -5.73
N GLY A 63 -0.35 30.89 -5.51
CA GLY A 63 -0.56 29.74 -6.37
C GLY A 63 -1.95 29.76 -6.99
N PHE A 64 -2.05 29.40 -8.27
CA PHE A 64 -3.33 29.20 -8.94
C PHE A 64 -3.66 27.72 -9.00
N ILE A 65 -4.87 27.36 -8.54
CA ILE A 65 -5.39 26.01 -8.69
C ILE A 65 -5.79 25.82 -10.15
N LYS A 66 -5.01 25.03 -10.89
CA LYS A 66 -5.25 24.76 -12.32
C LYS A 66 -6.42 23.81 -12.56
N ASP A 67 -6.56 22.79 -11.71
CA ASP A 67 -7.60 21.77 -11.83
C ASP A 67 -7.94 21.18 -10.46
N VAL A 68 -9.21 20.80 -10.25
CA VAL A 68 -9.69 20.10 -9.05
C VAL A 68 -10.51 18.90 -9.48
N GLN A 69 -9.93 17.71 -9.38
CA GLN A 69 -10.62 16.47 -9.70
C GLN A 69 -11.14 15.78 -8.43
N LYS A 70 -12.46 15.57 -8.37
CA LYS A 70 -13.09 14.78 -7.31
C LYS A 70 -13.57 13.45 -7.90
N GLN A 71 -12.85 12.38 -7.59
CA GLN A 71 -13.24 11.04 -8.02
C GLN A 71 -13.76 10.22 -6.85
N GLY A 72 -14.95 9.65 -7.01
CA GLY A 72 -15.50 8.68 -6.06
C GLY A 72 -14.73 7.36 -6.15
N LYS A 73 -13.95 7.03 -5.12
CA LYS A 73 -13.27 5.74 -5.04
C LYS A 73 -14.23 4.71 -4.45
N LYS A 74 -14.65 3.71 -5.24
CA LYS A 74 -15.33 2.51 -4.73
C LYS A 74 -14.27 1.47 -4.39
N ARG A 75 -14.34 0.89 -3.20
CA ARG A 75 -13.57 -0.30 -2.82
C ARG A 75 -14.51 -1.50 -2.85
N SER A 76 -14.22 -2.48 -3.70
CA SER A 76 -14.94 -3.75 -3.70
C SER A 76 -14.67 -4.53 -2.41
N SER A 77 -15.60 -5.41 -2.04
CA SER A 77 -15.39 -6.34 -0.93
C SER A 77 -14.12 -7.16 -1.18
N PRO A 78 -13.30 -7.43 -0.15
CA PRO A 78 -12.18 -8.36 -0.28
C PRO A 78 -12.68 -9.72 -0.75
N GLN A 79 -11.85 -10.39 -1.55
CA GLN A 79 -12.15 -11.74 -2.01
C GLN A 79 -12.16 -12.73 -0.82
N PRO A 80 -12.90 -13.86 -0.94
CA PRO A 80 -12.77 -14.99 -0.04
C PRO A 80 -11.31 -15.43 0.11
N PHE A 81 -10.95 -15.95 1.29
CA PHE A 81 -9.60 -16.40 1.54
C PHE A 81 -9.30 -17.73 0.84
N SER A 82 -8.18 -17.80 0.12
CA SER A 82 -7.45 -19.05 -0.12
C SER A 82 -6.61 -19.44 1.09
N LEU A 83 -6.16 -20.69 1.20
CA LEU A 83 -5.29 -21.15 2.29
C LEU A 83 -4.04 -20.27 2.47
N SER A 84 -3.34 -19.97 1.37
CA SER A 84 -2.12 -19.15 1.38
C SER A 84 -2.39 -17.71 1.81
N SER A 85 -3.51 -17.12 1.37
CA SER A 85 -3.92 -15.77 1.77
C SER A 85 -4.33 -15.71 3.24
N LEU A 86 -4.99 -16.74 3.76
CA LEU A 86 -5.38 -16.86 5.17
C LEU A 86 -4.15 -17.02 6.06
N GLN A 87 -3.22 -17.92 5.71
CA GLN A 87 -1.94 -18.08 6.41
C GLN A 87 -1.16 -16.76 6.43
N SER A 88 -1.13 -16.02 5.32
CA SER A 88 -0.49 -14.70 5.25
C SER A 88 -1.21 -13.66 6.11
N ALA A 89 -2.54 -13.65 6.13
CA ALA A 89 -3.33 -12.73 6.94
C ALA A 89 -3.17 -13.02 8.44
N MET A 90 -3.17 -14.29 8.83
CA MET A 90 -2.95 -14.72 10.22
C MET A 90 -1.53 -14.44 10.69
N ASN A 91 -0.52 -14.61 9.82
CA ASN A 91 0.84 -14.21 10.13
C ASN A 91 0.95 -12.69 10.35
N LYS A 92 0.31 -11.88 9.50
CA LYS A 92 0.31 -10.41 9.64
C LYS A 92 -0.42 -9.91 10.89
N ARG A 93 -1.53 -10.55 11.27
CA ARG A 93 -2.39 -10.09 12.38
C ARG A 93 -1.99 -10.67 13.73
N TYR A 94 -1.58 -11.94 13.76
CA TYR A 94 -1.38 -12.71 14.98
C TYR A 94 0.02 -13.33 15.09
N HIS A 95 0.91 -13.08 14.12
CA HIS A 95 2.24 -13.69 14.04
C HIS A 95 2.22 -15.23 14.06
N ALA A 96 1.07 -15.83 13.70
CA ALA A 96 0.94 -17.26 13.61
C ALA A 96 1.76 -17.80 12.43
N SER A 97 2.46 -18.91 12.66
CA SER A 97 3.10 -19.65 11.58
C SER A 97 2.05 -20.29 10.66
N ALA A 98 2.46 -20.63 9.43
CA ALA A 98 1.61 -21.33 8.49
C ALA A 98 1.11 -22.67 9.06
N SER A 99 1.94 -23.38 9.83
CA SER A 99 1.61 -24.66 10.47
C SER A 99 0.55 -24.50 11.57
N GLN A 100 0.72 -23.52 12.47
CA GLN A 100 -0.28 -23.22 13.52
C GLN A 100 -1.62 -22.82 12.90
N THR A 101 -1.59 -22.00 11.86
CA THR A 101 -2.80 -21.59 11.15
C THR A 101 -3.48 -22.81 10.52
N LEU A 102 -2.73 -23.69 9.85
CA LEU A 102 -3.26 -24.91 9.26
C LEU A 102 -3.88 -25.85 10.30
N ALA A 103 -3.22 -26.04 11.44
CA ALA A 103 -3.73 -26.88 12.54
C ALA A 103 -5.05 -26.34 13.10
N ALA A 104 -5.15 -25.02 13.31
CA ALA A 104 -6.39 -24.39 13.77
C ALA A 104 -7.53 -24.49 12.74
N ILE A 105 -7.22 -24.37 11.46
CA ILE A 105 -8.23 -24.52 10.41
C ILE A 105 -8.68 -25.98 10.29
N GLN A 106 -7.75 -26.93 10.41
CA GLN A 106 -8.05 -28.36 10.37
C GLN A 106 -8.99 -28.77 11.51
N SER A 107 -8.76 -28.29 12.73
CA SER A 107 -9.65 -28.59 13.86
C SER A 107 -11.06 -28.01 13.68
N LEU A 108 -11.17 -26.81 13.12
CA LEU A 108 -12.46 -26.20 12.79
C LEU A 108 -13.19 -26.92 11.66
N TYR A 109 -12.46 -27.45 10.68
CA TYR A 109 -13.04 -28.28 9.61
C TYR A 109 -13.59 -29.60 10.17
N GLU A 110 -12.84 -30.27 11.04
CA GLU A 110 -13.27 -31.50 11.72
C GLU A 110 -14.49 -31.26 12.63
N ALA A 111 -14.59 -30.06 13.21
CA ALA A 111 -15.76 -29.59 13.93
C ALA A 111 -16.94 -29.15 13.02
N LYS A 112 -16.80 -29.26 11.68
CA LYS A 112 -17.79 -28.87 10.66
C LYS A 112 -18.19 -27.38 10.69
N LEU A 113 -17.32 -26.51 11.19
CA LEU A 113 -17.56 -25.07 11.28
C LEU A 113 -17.11 -24.30 10.03
N LEU A 114 -16.34 -24.93 9.15
CA LEU A 114 -15.87 -24.32 7.90
C LEU A 114 -15.79 -25.34 6.75
N SER A 115 -15.80 -24.82 5.52
CA SER A 115 -15.63 -25.61 4.29
C SER A 115 -14.18 -26.08 4.09
N TYR A 116 -13.96 -27.11 3.25
CA TYR A 116 -12.65 -27.74 3.08
C TYR A 116 -11.51 -26.71 2.92
N PRO A 117 -10.52 -26.69 3.81
CA PRO A 117 -9.62 -25.56 3.94
C PRO A 117 -8.37 -25.61 3.05
N ARG A 118 -8.15 -26.71 2.33
CA ARG A 118 -6.95 -26.90 1.49
C ARG A 118 -7.21 -26.55 0.03
N THR A 119 -8.11 -25.62 -0.22
CA THR A 119 -8.35 -25.07 -1.55
C THR A 119 -7.53 -23.81 -1.76
N ASP A 120 -6.78 -23.79 -2.86
CA ASP A 120 -6.11 -22.58 -3.37
C ASP A 120 -7.08 -21.64 -4.10
N CYS A 121 -8.36 -22.01 -4.20
CA CYS A 121 -9.38 -21.24 -4.89
C CYS A 121 -9.96 -20.14 -3.99
N ALA A 122 -9.87 -18.89 -4.45
CA ALA A 122 -10.54 -17.74 -3.84
C ALA A 122 -11.97 -17.52 -4.36
N TYR A 123 -12.50 -18.47 -5.15
CA TYR A 123 -13.83 -18.39 -5.76
C TYR A 123 -14.75 -19.46 -5.20
N ILE A 124 -16.00 -19.07 -4.98
CA ILE A 124 -17.08 -19.97 -4.60
C ILE A 124 -17.84 -20.28 -5.90
N THR A 125 -17.95 -21.56 -6.26
CA THR A 125 -18.76 -21.96 -7.41
C THR A 125 -20.24 -21.71 -7.10
N ALA A 126 -21.05 -21.36 -8.11
CA ALA A 126 -22.45 -20.99 -7.93
C ALA A 126 -23.32 -22.08 -7.26
N PHE A 127 -22.83 -23.32 -7.17
CA PHE A 127 -23.51 -24.45 -6.55
C PHE A 127 -23.38 -24.50 -5.02
N THR A 128 -22.38 -23.82 -4.45
CA THR A 128 -22.18 -23.79 -3.00
C THR A 128 -23.08 -22.71 -2.42
N LYS A 129 -24.26 -23.11 -1.91
CA LYS A 129 -25.09 -22.22 -1.08
C LYS A 129 -24.26 -21.81 0.13
N VAL A 130 -23.73 -20.59 0.11
CA VAL A 130 -23.17 -19.96 1.30
C VAL A 130 -24.36 -19.49 2.12
N GLU A 131 -24.85 -20.34 3.02
CA GLU A 131 -25.72 -19.89 4.11
C GLU A 131 -24.85 -19.08 5.06
N ILE A 132 -24.86 -17.76 4.85
CA ILE A 132 -24.36 -16.78 5.80
C ILE A 132 -25.53 -16.55 6.76
N CYS A 133 -25.44 -17.09 7.99
CA CYS A 133 -26.25 -16.61 9.11
C CYS A 133 -25.79 -15.21 9.53
#